data_AF-A0A915LNH6-F1
#
_entry.id   AF-A0A915LNH6-F1
#
_cell.length_a   1.000
_cell.length_b   1.000
_cell.length_c   1.000
_cell.angle_alpha   90.00
_cell.angle_beta   90.00
_cell.angle_gamma   90.00
#
_symmetry.space_group_name_H-M   'P 1'
#
loop_
_entity.id
_entity.type
_entity.pdbx_description
1 polymer ?
#
loop_
_entity_poly.entity_id
_entity_poly.type
_entity_poly.pdbx_seq_one_letter_code
_entity_poly.pdbx_strand_id
1 'polypeptide(L)'
;MKKGKPDVQSGQTRIAIVNPDRCKPKNCGQPCKKNCPVVRTGKQCIVVEPTSKIAEISEILCIGCGICVKKCPYGAIQIINLPSNLEKETTHRYSANSFKLHRLPMPRLGSVLGLVGTNGIGKSTALNILASKLKPNLGNFKSPPDWPSILTYFRGSELQNYFIKLLEEKFKAIIKPQYVDQIPRYLEKSPQKKVIDLLKGRAERDNLDKIIQDMG
;
A
#
# COMPACT_ATOMS: atom_id res chain seq x y z
N MET A 1 -35.82 9.34 -29.30
CA MET A 1 -35.57 9.44 -27.85
C MET A 1 -34.25 8.76 -27.50
N LYS A 2 -33.13 9.49 -27.50
CA LYS A 2 -31.82 8.99 -27.03
C LYS A 2 -31.59 9.57 -25.63
N LYS A 3 -31.71 8.75 -24.59
CA LYS A 3 -31.39 9.13 -23.22
C LYS A 3 -29.89 9.42 -23.14
N GLY A 4 -29.53 10.70 -22.97
CA GLY A 4 -28.15 11.11 -22.68
C GLY A 4 -27.68 10.44 -21.39
N LYS A 5 -26.50 9.81 -21.45
CA LYS A 5 -25.80 9.34 -20.25
C LYS A 5 -25.53 10.57 -19.37
N PRO A 6 -25.73 10.49 -18.05
CA PRO A 6 -25.34 11.59 -17.17
C PRO A 6 -23.83 11.75 -17.26
N ASP A 7 -23.39 12.94 -17.66
CA ASP A 7 -21.98 13.35 -17.63
C ASP A 7 -21.45 13.13 -16.20
N VAL A 8 -20.55 12.17 -16.07
CA VAL A 8 -19.80 11.93 -14.84
C VAL A 8 -18.85 13.11 -14.70
N GLN A 9 -19.28 14.15 -13.98
CA GLN A 9 -18.43 15.27 -13.59
C GLN A 9 -17.18 14.73 -12.90
N SER A 10 -16.06 14.82 -13.59
CA SER A 10 -14.72 14.47 -13.12
C SER A 10 -14.25 15.49 -12.09
N GLY A 11 -14.85 15.49 -10.89
CA GLY A 11 -14.32 16.22 -9.74
C GLY A 11 -13.03 15.55 -9.29
N GLN A 12 -11.90 16.27 -9.24
CA GLN A 12 -10.68 15.72 -8.67
C GLN A 12 -10.91 15.44 -7.18
N THR A 13 -10.93 14.16 -6.80
CA THR A 13 -11.12 13.77 -5.39
C THR A 13 -9.86 14.10 -4.61
N ARG A 14 -9.94 15.04 -3.68
CA ARG A 14 -8.81 15.44 -2.83
C ARG A 14 -8.94 14.78 -1.48
N ILE A 15 -8.01 13.89 -1.14
CA ILE A 15 -8.02 13.16 0.13
C ILE A 15 -6.95 13.74 1.05
N ALA A 16 -7.31 13.94 2.32
CA ALA A 16 -6.36 14.30 3.37
C ALA A 16 -5.78 13.03 4.00
N ILE A 17 -4.45 12.91 4.00
CA ILE A 17 -3.67 11.82 4.58
C ILE A 17 -3.00 12.32 5.85
N VAL A 18 -2.98 11.50 6.91
CA VAL A 18 -2.36 11.83 8.20
C VAL A 18 -1.19 10.90 8.45
N ASN A 19 0.01 11.46 8.64
CA ASN A 19 1.20 10.71 9.00
C ASN A 19 1.19 10.41 10.51
N PRO A 20 1.17 9.13 10.93
CA PRO A 20 1.10 8.74 12.34
C PRO A 20 2.34 9.13 13.15
N ASP A 21 3.53 9.19 12.54
CA ASP A 21 4.78 9.49 13.25
C ASP A 21 4.89 10.97 13.62
N ARG A 22 4.28 11.83 12.80
CA ARG A 22 4.28 13.29 12.98
C ARG A 22 3.06 13.79 13.75
N CYS A 23 1.96 13.05 13.72
CA CYS A 23 0.72 13.46 14.39
C CYS A 23 0.85 13.27 15.91
N LYS A 24 0.86 14.37 16.66
CA LYS A 24 0.88 14.33 18.14
C LYS A 24 -0.30 15.10 18.73
N PRO A 25 -1.51 14.49 18.82
CA PRO A 25 -2.73 15.15 19.30
C PRO A 25 -2.63 15.73 20.71
N LYS A 26 -1.84 15.10 21.59
CA LYS A 26 -1.60 15.55 22.97
C LYS A 26 -0.99 16.95 23.06
N ASN A 27 -0.04 17.27 22.18
CA ASN A 27 0.79 18.46 22.31
C ASN A 27 0.52 19.51 21.20
N CYS A 28 -0.37 19.22 20.24
CA CYS A 28 -0.58 20.11 19.09
C CYS A 28 -1.67 21.16 19.29
N GLY A 29 -2.52 21.05 20.33
CA GLY A 29 -3.67 21.94 20.54
C GLY A 29 -4.83 21.77 19.54
N GLN A 30 -4.76 20.73 18.69
CA GLN A 30 -5.75 20.29 17.70
C GLN A 30 -6.26 21.37 16.72
N PRO A 31 -5.37 22.18 16.11
CA PRO A 31 -5.76 23.23 15.18
C PRO A 31 -6.43 22.69 13.91
N CYS A 32 -6.18 21.43 13.53
CA CYS A 32 -6.83 20.77 12.41
C CYS A 32 -8.35 20.68 12.59
N LYS A 33 -8.84 20.30 13.79
CA LYS A 33 -10.28 20.24 14.11
C LYS A 33 -10.88 21.63 14.24
N LYS A 34 -10.21 22.54 14.96
CA LYS A 34 -10.70 23.90 15.24
C LYS A 34 -10.86 24.76 13.97
N ASN A 35 -9.92 24.63 13.02
CA ASN A 35 -9.92 25.45 11.80
C ASN A 35 -10.59 24.77 10.60
N CYS A 36 -11.11 23.55 10.73
CA CYS A 36 -11.77 22.87 9.62
C CYS A 36 -13.14 23.52 9.34
N PRO A 37 -13.38 24.04 8.12
CA PRO A 37 -14.64 24.70 7.80
C PRO A 37 -15.83 23.74 7.94
N VAL A 38 -15.66 22.48 7.52
CA VAL A 38 -16.70 21.44 7.60
C VAL A 38 -17.07 21.12 9.05
N VAL A 39 -16.09 21.14 9.97
CA VAL A 39 -16.33 20.98 11.40
C VAL A 39 -17.02 22.20 11.99
N ARG A 40 -16.66 23.41 11.54
CA ARG A 40 -17.34 24.66 11.94
C ARG A 40 -18.79 24.73 11.47
N THR A 41 -19.14 24.06 10.37
CA THR A 41 -20.52 23.90 9.90
C THR A 41 -21.29 22.81 10.69
N GLY A 42 -20.67 22.18 11.70
CA GLY A 42 -21.33 21.20 12.58
C GLY A 42 -21.21 19.74 12.14
N LYS A 43 -20.49 19.43 11.06
CA LYS A 43 -20.28 18.04 10.59
C LYS A 43 -18.99 17.45 11.16
N GLN A 44 -19.00 16.16 11.53
CA GLN A 44 -17.82 15.47 12.08
C GLN A 44 -16.80 15.08 11.00
N CYS A 45 -16.18 16.07 10.35
CA CYS A 45 -15.16 15.83 9.32
C CYS A 45 -13.79 15.43 9.90
N ILE A 46 -13.40 15.97 11.07
CA ILE A 46 -12.14 15.62 11.74
C ILE A 46 -12.46 15.26 13.19
N VAL A 47 -12.19 14.01 13.55
CA VAL A 47 -12.35 13.46 14.90
C VAL A 47 -10.96 13.31 15.50
N VAL A 48 -10.69 14.10 16.54
CA VAL A 48 -9.44 14.06 17.30
C VAL A 48 -9.71 14.51 18.73
N GLU A 49 -9.14 13.77 19.68
CA GLU A 49 -9.15 14.06 21.11
C GLU A 49 -7.70 14.08 21.64
N PRO A 50 -7.44 14.68 22.82
CA PRO A 50 -6.08 14.74 23.36
C PRO A 50 -5.54 13.34 23.68
N THR A 51 -6.42 12.41 24.01
CA THR A 51 -6.13 11.00 24.27
C THR A 51 -5.87 10.19 23.00
N SER A 52 -6.33 10.67 21.82
CA SER A 52 -6.19 9.94 20.56
C SER A 52 -4.72 9.82 20.15
N LYS A 53 -4.35 8.66 19.59
CA LYS A 53 -3.02 8.45 19.02
C LYS A 53 -2.83 9.24 17.73
N ILE A 54 -3.85 9.31 16.88
CA ILE A 54 -3.85 10.00 15.59
C ILE A 54 -5.15 10.78 15.39
N ALA A 55 -5.13 11.77 14.49
CA ALA A 55 -6.34 12.45 14.05
C ALA A 55 -7.02 11.64 12.92
N GLU A 56 -8.33 11.41 13.04
CA GLU A 56 -9.12 10.75 12.01
C GLU A 56 -9.87 11.79 11.16
N ILE A 57 -9.65 11.77 9.86
CA ILE A 57 -10.32 12.64 8.88
C ILE A 57 -11.30 11.79 8.07
N SER A 58 -12.55 12.24 7.94
CA SER A 58 -13.57 11.58 7.13
C SER A 58 -13.36 11.88 5.64
N GLU A 59 -13.16 10.85 4.82
CA GLU A 59 -12.95 10.97 3.38
C GLU A 59 -14.20 11.49 2.65
N ILE A 60 -15.39 11.19 3.18
CA ILE A 60 -16.68 11.55 2.56
C ILE A 60 -17.01 13.03 2.85
N LEU A 61 -16.69 13.50 4.06
CA LEU A 61 -17.01 14.87 4.49
C LEU A 61 -15.90 15.87 4.16
N CYS A 62 -14.67 15.41 3.93
CA CYS A 62 -13.55 16.29 3.63
C CYS A 62 -13.64 16.83 2.20
N ILE A 63 -13.74 18.15 2.08
CA ILE A 63 -13.75 18.85 0.78
C ILE A 63 -12.34 19.16 0.24
N GLY A 64 -11.28 18.75 0.94
CA GLY A 64 -9.90 18.99 0.49
C GLY A 64 -9.45 20.46 0.47
N CYS A 65 -9.97 21.30 1.37
CA CYS A 65 -9.66 22.75 1.41
C CYS A 65 -8.21 23.12 1.80
N GLY A 66 -7.43 22.21 2.40
CA GLY A 66 -6.02 22.44 2.74
C GLY A 66 -5.73 23.29 3.98
N ILE A 67 -6.76 23.77 4.68
CA ILE A 67 -6.58 24.61 5.88
C ILE A 67 -5.87 23.83 7.00
N CYS A 68 -6.25 22.56 7.19
CA CYS A 68 -5.65 21.69 8.21
C CYS A 68 -4.16 21.41 7.96
N VAL A 69 -3.71 21.38 6.70
CA VAL A 69 -2.30 21.21 6.32
C VAL A 69 -1.49 22.42 6.79
N LYS A 70 -1.95 23.64 6.44
CA LYS A 70 -1.26 24.90 6.79
C LYS A 70 -1.23 25.18 8.29
N LYS A 71 -2.26 24.74 9.02
CA LYS A 71 -2.38 25.00 10.46
C LYS A 71 -1.78 23.91 11.33
N CYS A 72 -1.31 22.80 10.76
CA CYS A 72 -0.70 21.73 11.55
C CYS A 72 0.73 22.11 11.97
N PRO A 73 1.04 22.21 13.28
CA PRO A 73 2.37 22.62 13.74
C PRO A 73 3.45 21.59 13.40
N TYR A 74 3.07 20.31 13.24
CA TYR A 74 3.98 19.22 12.93
C TYR A 74 4.00 18.82 11.45
N GLY A 75 3.24 19.52 10.59
CA GLY A 75 3.12 19.17 9.16
C GLY A 75 2.69 17.71 8.93
N ALA A 76 1.83 17.18 9.81
CA ALA A 76 1.44 15.77 9.82
C ALA A 76 0.34 15.44 8.80
N ILE A 77 -0.35 16.45 8.26
CA ILE A 77 -1.47 16.28 7.33
C ILE A 77 -1.00 16.68 5.93
N GLN A 78 -1.30 15.88 4.92
CA GLN A 78 -1.02 16.16 3.52
C GLN A 78 -2.30 15.98 2.69
N ILE A 79 -2.48 16.79 1.66
CA ILE A 79 -3.57 16.58 0.69
C ILE A 79 -2.99 15.97 -0.57
N ILE A 80 -3.57 14.85 -0.98
CA ILE A 80 -3.23 14.18 -2.22
C ILE A 80 -4.43 14.29 -3.15
N ASN A 81 -4.17 14.73 -4.37
CA ASN A 81 -5.15 14.70 -5.44
C ASN A 81 -5.20 13.28 -5.98
N LEU A 82 -6.32 12.59 -5.79
CA LEU A 82 -6.57 11.35 -6.50
C LEU A 82 -7.27 11.69 -7.83
N PRO A 83 -6.84 11.07 -8.93
CA PRO A 83 -7.69 10.98 -10.12
C PRO A 83 -9.01 10.30 -9.70
N SER A 84 -10.14 10.93 -10.02
CA SER A 84 -11.48 10.56 -9.53
C SER A 84 -11.92 9.14 -9.86
N ASN A 85 -11.19 8.45 -10.73
CA ASN A 85 -11.56 7.14 -11.25
C ASN A 85 -10.94 5.94 -10.50
N LEU A 86 -10.15 6.18 -9.44
CA LEU A 86 -9.34 5.13 -8.80
C LEU A 86 -9.95 4.52 -7.52
N GLU A 87 -10.96 5.14 -6.91
CA GLU A 87 -11.53 4.62 -5.65
C GLU A 87 -12.08 3.20 -5.79
N LYS A 88 -12.68 2.89 -6.95
CA LYS A 88 -13.27 1.58 -7.26
C LYS A 88 -12.24 0.45 -7.38
N GLU A 89 -10.97 0.78 -7.60
CA GLU A 89 -9.91 -0.18 -7.88
C GLU A 89 -8.91 -0.30 -6.72
N THR A 90 -9.34 -0.07 -5.48
CA THR A 90 -8.43 -0.14 -4.32
C THR A 90 -8.05 -1.60 -4.00
N THR A 91 -6.81 -2.00 -4.26
CA THR A 91 -6.29 -3.34 -3.90
C THR A 91 -5.89 -3.43 -2.43
N HIS A 92 -5.23 -2.40 -1.88
CA HIS A 92 -4.73 -2.45 -0.51
C HIS A 92 -4.70 -1.07 0.15
N ARG A 93 -4.98 -1.03 1.46
CA ARG A 93 -4.89 0.17 2.30
C ARG A 93 -4.31 -0.19 3.67
N TYR A 94 -3.32 0.56 4.15
CA TYR A 94 -2.73 0.28 5.46
C TYR A 94 -3.61 0.75 6.63
N SER A 95 -4.19 1.95 6.54
CA SER A 95 -5.05 2.51 7.58
C SER A 95 -5.92 3.65 7.06
N ALA A 96 -6.80 4.18 7.93
CA ALA A 96 -7.55 5.40 7.64
C ALA A 96 -6.61 6.56 7.29
N ASN A 97 -6.87 7.27 6.19
CA ASN A 97 -6.08 8.41 5.71
C ASN A 97 -4.60 8.08 5.53
N SER A 98 -4.29 6.86 5.11
CA SER A 98 -2.94 6.40 4.80
C SER A 98 -2.85 5.98 3.34
N PHE A 99 -1.66 5.54 2.94
CA PHE A 99 -1.37 5.08 1.59
C PHE A 99 -2.40 4.04 1.12
N LYS A 100 -2.91 4.27 -0.10
CA LYS A 100 -3.81 3.37 -0.82
C LYS A 100 -3.12 2.91 -2.10
N LEU A 101 -3.08 1.60 -2.30
CA LEU A 101 -2.67 0.98 -3.55
C LEU A 101 -3.92 0.63 -4.34
N HIS A 102 -3.97 1.08 -5.59
CA HIS A 102 -5.10 0.82 -6.48
C HIS A 102 -4.85 -0.43 -7.33
N ARG A 103 -4.23 -0.29 -8.50
CA ARG A 103 -3.98 -1.41 -9.40
C ARG A 103 -2.74 -2.18 -9.01
N LEU A 104 -2.70 -3.46 -9.39
CA LEU A 104 -1.50 -4.26 -9.39
C LEU A 104 -0.98 -4.45 -10.83
N PRO A 105 0.34 -4.38 -11.03
CA PRO A 105 0.95 -4.78 -12.29
C PRO A 105 0.87 -6.30 -12.44
N MET A 106 0.52 -6.79 -13.62
CA MET A 106 0.45 -8.22 -13.90
C MET A 106 1.77 -8.70 -14.52
N PRO A 107 2.46 -9.69 -13.93
CA PRO A 107 3.66 -10.26 -14.54
C PRO A 107 3.29 -11.27 -15.63
N ARG A 108 3.71 -10.99 -16.87
CA ARG A 108 3.57 -11.93 -18.00
C ARG A 108 4.75 -12.88 -18.08
N LEU A 109 4.46 -14.18 -18.19
CA LEU A 109 5.48 -15.23 -18.35
C LEU A 109 6.32 -14.97 -19.60
N GLY A 110 7.64 -15.18 -19.49
CA GLY A 110 8.59 -14.98 -20.59
C GLY A 110 8.98 -13.53 -20.87
N SER A 111 8.49 -12.57 -20.09
CA SER A 111 8.84 -11.15 -20.25
C SER A 111 9.28 -10.51 -18.94
N VAL A 112 10.12 -9.47 -19.03
CA VAL A 112 10.55 -8.69 -17.86
C VAL A 112 9.59 -7.52 -17.67
N LEU A 113 8.94 -7.46 -16.51
CA LEU A 113 8.07 -6.36 -16.13
C LEU A 113 8.88 -5.25 -15.42
N GLY A 114 9.08 -4.12 -16.11
CA GLY A 114 9.69 -2.94 -15.53
C GLY A 114 8.70 -2.13 -14.69
N LEU A 115 9.04 -1.84 -13.43
CA LEU A 115 8.19 -1.07 -12.52
C LEU A 115 8.88 0.23 -12.08
N VAL A 116 8.53 1.33 -12.75
CA VAL A 116 9.14 2.66 -12.55
C VAL A 116 8.15 3.62 -11.93
N GLY A 117 8.61 4.45 -10.99
CA GLY A 117 7.79 5.47 -10.35
C GLY A 117 8.56 6.17 -9.22
N THR A 118 8.00 7.23 -8.66
CA THR A 118 8.59 7.94 -7.52
C THR A 118 8.58 7.09 -6.24
N ASN A 119 9.38 7.46 -5.26
CA ASN A 119 9.36 6.79 -3.95
C ASN A 119 8.04 7.06 -3.23
N GLY A 120 7.50 6.04 -2.55
CA GLY A 120 6.21 6.16 -1.86
C GLY A 120 4.97 5.92 -2.73
N ILE A 121 5.10 5.62 -4.02
CA ILE A 121 3.96 5.33 -4.91
C ILE A 121 3.37 3.90 -4.75
N GLY A 122 4.01 3.04 -3.95
CA GLY A 122 3.54 1.67 -3.67
C GLY A 122 4.25 0.55 -4.42
N LYS A 123 5.41 0.82 -5.06
CA LYS A 123 6.21 -0.19 -5.78
C LYS A 123 6.49 -1.43 -4.93
N SER A 124 7.05 -1.20 -3.73
CA SER A 124 7.38 -2.27 -2.79
C SER A 124 6.13 -2.98 -2.27
N THR A 125 5.03 -2.25 -2.06
CA THR A 125 3.74 -2.83 -1.64
C THR A 125 3.18 -3.76 -2.72
N ALA A 126 3.21 -3.35 -3.99
CA ALA A 126 2.77 -4.17 -5.11
C ALA A 126 3.59 -5.47 -5.24
N LEU A 127 4.92 -5.38 -5.12
CA LEU A 127 5.80 -6.55 -5.12
C LEU A 127 5.50 -7.50 -3.96
N ASN A 128 5.32 -6.97 -2.74
CA ASN A 128 5.00 -7.77 -1.56
C ASN A 128 3.65 -8.51 -1.70
N ILE A 129 2.66 -7.89 -2.37
CA ILE A 129 1.38 -8.55 -2.65
C ILE A 129 1.54 -9.65 -3.69
N LEU A 130 2.25 -9.39 -4.79
CA LEU A 130 2.50 -10.38 -5.83
C LEU A 130 3.29 -11.59 -5.30
N ALA A 131 4.11 -11.41 -4.26
CA ALA A 131 4.87 -12.50 -3.65
C ALA A 131 4.18 -13.17 -2.46
N SER A 132 2.89 -12.92 -2.23
CA SER A 132 2.13 -13.47 -1.09
C SER A 132 2.67 -13.07 0.30
N LYS A 133 3.62 -12.13 0.40
CA LYS A 133 4.12 -11.62 1.69
C LYS A 133 3.12 -10.69 2.37
N LEU A 134 2.26 -10.05 1.58
CA LEU A 134 1.20 -9.15 2.04
C LEU A 134 -0.12 -9.51 1.37
N LYS A 135 -1.13 -9.88 2.15
CA LYS A 135 -2.48 -10.15 1.64
C LYS A 135 -3.18 -8.83 1.27
N PRO A 136 -3.77 -8.69 0.07
CA PRO A 136 -4.55 -7.51 -0.28
C PRO A 136 -5.84 -7.47 0.56
N ASN A 137 -6.25 -6.28 0.97
CA ASN A 137 -7.42 -6.10 1.85
C ASN A 137 -8.57 -5.33 1.18
N LEU A 138 -8.44 -5.01 -0.11
CA LEU A 138 -9.45 -4.33 -0.92
C LEU A 138 -9.94 -3.01 -0.32
N GLY A 139 -9.08 -2.33 0.46
CA GLY A 139 -9.42 -1.11 1.18
C GLY A 139 -10.03 -1.31 2.57
N ASN A 140 -10.43 -2.54 2.93
CA ASN A 140 -10.95 -2.88 4.26
C ASN A 140 -9.81 -3.28 5.20
N PHE A 141 -9.18 -2.29 5.83
CA PHE A 141 -8.09 -2.52 6.78
C PHE A 141 -8.55 -2.94 8.18
N LYS A 142 -9.82 -2.72 8.55
CA LYS A 142 -10.36 -3.10 9.87
C LYS A 142 -10.75 -4.58 9.93
N SER A 143 -11.33 -5.09 8.85
CA SER A 143 -11.75 -6.49 8.72
C SER A 143 -11.34 -6.99 7.34
N PRO A 144 -10.08 -7.39 7.15
CA PRO A 144 -9.57 -7.78 5.84
C PRO A 144 -10.28 -9.04 5.33
N PRO A 145 -10.72 -9.07 4.06
CA PRO A 145 -11.44 -10.20 3.48
C PRO A 145 -10.57 -11.44 3.30
N ASP A 146 -11.22 -12.59 3.14
CA ASP A 146 -10.57 -13.86 2.82
C ASP A 146 -10.18 -14.00 1.35
N TRP A 147 -9.29 -14.96 1.07
CA TRP A 147 -8.82 -15.25 -0.29
C TRP A 147 -9.96 -15.51 -1.29
N PRO A 148 -11.05 -16.25 -0.96
CA PRO A 148 -12.18 -16.41 -1.87
C PRO A 148 -12.83 -15.08 -2.29
N SER A 149 -12.98 -14.15 -1.34
CA SER A 149 -13.52 -12.81 -1.61
C SER A 149 -12.57 -11.98 -2.46
N ILE A 150 -11.26 -12.09 -2.22
CA ILE A 150 -10.22 -11.44 -3.04
C ILE A 150 -10.22 -11.99 -4.46
N LEU A 151 -10.29 -13.31 -4.63
CA LEU A 151 -10.37 -13.96 -5.95
C LEU A 151 -11.64 -13.57 -6.70
N THR A 152 -12.75 -13.37 -5.98
CA THR A 152 -14.01 -12.88 -6.55
C THR A 152 -13.88 -11.43 -7.02
N TYR A 153 -13.17 -10.58 -6.28
CA TYR A 153 -12.88 -9.20 -6.69
C TYR A 153 -12.07 -9.15 -7.99
N PHE A 154 -11.08 -10.03 -8.14
CA PHE A 154 -10.26 -10.14 -9.36
C PHE A 154 -10.90 -11.01 -10.44
N ARG A 155 -12.17 -11.44 -10.30
CA ARG A 155 -12.80 -12.37 -11.23
C ARG A 155 -12.80 -11.84 -12.66
N GLY A 156 -12.36 -12.67 -13.60
CA GLY A 156 -12.26 -12.29 -15.02
C GLY A 156 -11.01 -11.48 -15.37
N SER A 157 -10.09 -11.29 -14.43
CA SER A 157 -8.75 -10.74 -14.68
C SER A 157 -7.68 -11.83 -14.68
N GLU A 158 -6.56 -11.57 -15.35
CA GLU A 158 -5.39 -12.47 -15.34
C GLU A 158 -4.80 -12.64 -13.92
N LEU A 159 -5.00 -11.66 -13.03
CA LEU A 159 -4.55 -11.72 -11.64
C LEU A 159 -5.27 -12.80 -10.83
N GLN A 160 -6.51 -13.15 -11.17
CA GLN A 160 -7.21 -14.26 -10.53
C GLN A 160 -6.44 -15.57 -10.72
N ASN A 161 -6.07 -15.87 -11.96
CA ASN A 161 -5.30 -17.07 -12.30
C ASN A 161 -3.92 -17.06 -11.65
N TYR A 162 -3.29 -15.89 -11.57
CA TYR A 162 -2.02 -15.70 -10.87
C TYR A 162 -2.14 -16.07 -9.39
N PHE A 163 -3.12 -15.52 -8.67
CA PHE A 163 -3.31 -15.79 -7.24
C PHE A 163 -3.72 -17.24 -6.98
N ILE A 164 -4.53 -17.86 -7.83
CA ILE A 164 -4.85 -19.29 -7.70
C ILE A 164 -3.58 -20.13 -7.80
N LYS A 165 -2.75 -19.91 -8.83
CA LYS A 165 -1.48 -20.64 -8.99
C LYS A 165 -0.51 -20.39 -7.84
N LEU A 166 -0.52 -19.19 -7.27
CA LEU A 166 0.30 -18.83 -6.12
C LEU A 166 -0.16 -19.54 -4.83
N LEU A 167 -1.47 -19.66 -4.62
CA LEU A 167 -2.07 -20.34 -3.47
C LEU A 167 -1.99 -21.86 -3.56
N GLU A 168 -2.05 -22.41 -4.77
CA GLU A 168 -1.84 -23.84 -5.05
C GLU A 168 -0.34 -24.24 -5.05
N GLU A 169 0.56 -23.33 -4.64
CA GLU A 169 2.02 -23.51 -4.58
C GLU A 169 2.67 -23.95 -5.90
N LYS A 170 2.02 -23.71 -7.05
CA LYS A 170 2.53 -24.08 -8.38
C LYS A 170 3.80 -23.32 -8.77
N PHE A 171 4.05 -22.17 -8.14
CA PHE A 171 5.31 -21.45 -8.23
C PHE A 171 5.58 -20.66 -6.95
N LYS A 172 6.87 -20.49 -6.64
CA LYS A 172 7.33 -19.72 -5.48
C LYS A 172 7.86 -18.36 -5.93
N ALA A 173 7.25 -17.29 -5.44
CA ALA A 173 7.71 -15.94 -5.71
C ALA A 173 8.86 -15.56 -4.75
N ILE A 174 10.02 -15.21 -5.30
CA ILE A 174 11.17 -14.76 -4.53
C ILE A 174 11.36 -13.26 -4.74
N ILE A 175 11.46 -12.51 -3.63
CA ILE A 175 11.77 -11.07 -3.66
C ILE A 175 13.15 -10.86 -3.09
N LYS A 176 14.00 -10.12 -3.82
CA LYS A 176 15.25 -9.57 -3.28
C LYS A 176 14.92 -8.47 -2.26
N PRO A 177 15.42 -8.58 -1.00
CA PRO A 177 15.21 -7.55 0.00
C PRO A 177 15.68 -6.17 -0.50
N GLN A 178 14.84 -5.15 -0.28
CA GLN A 178 15.17 -3.77 -0.67
C GLN A 178 16.32 -3.20 0.18
N TYR A 179 16.39 -3.55 1.47
CA TYR A 179 17.40 -3.08 2.41
C TYR A 179 18.54 -4.09 2.53
N VAL A 180 19.63 -3.85 1.79
CA VAL A 180 20.81 -4.72 1.77
C VAL A 180 21.53 -4.71 3.12
N ASP A 181 21.48 -3.58 3.84
CA ASP A 181 22.13 -3.38 5.14
C ASP A 181 21.53 -4.26 6.26
N GLN A 182 20.31 -4.76 6.07
CA GLN A 182 19.66 -5.65 7.02
C GLN A 182 20.04 -7.12 6.79
N ILE A 183 20.65 -7.45 5.65
CA ILE A 183 21.01 -8.84 5.30
C ILE A 183 21.95 -9.46 6.32
N PRO A 184 23.03 -8.79 6.80
CA PRO A 184 23.91 -9.36 7.83
C PRO A 184 23.16 -9.74 9.10
N ARG A 185 22.20 -8.93 9.56
CA ARG A 185 21.37 -9.23 10.74
C ARG A 185 20.49 -10.47 10.57
N TYR A 186 20.04 -10.78 9.35
CA TYR A 186 19.30 -12.01 9.05
C TYR A 186 20.24 -13.22 8.99
N LEU A 187 21.47 -13.03 8.52
CA LEU A 187 22.50 -14.08 8.44
C LEU A 187 23.09 -14.42 9.82
N GLU A 188 23.28 -13.44 10.70
CA GLU A 188 23.73 -13.64 12.09
C GLU A 188 22.78 -14.55 12.89
N LYS A 189 21.47 -14.49 12.59
CA LYS A 189 20.46 -15.36 13.21
C LYS A 189 20.38 -16.75 12.57
N SER A 190 21.04 -16.96 11.44
CA SER A 190 21.03 -18.24 10.73
C SER A 190 22.13 -19.14 11.28
N PRO A 191 21.87 -20.45 11.49
CA PRO A 191 22.86 -21.38 12.08
C PRO A 191 24.07 -21.64 11.16
N GLN A 192 23.96 -21.31 9.87
CA GLN A 192 24.99 -21.56 8.86
C GLN A 192 25.85 -20.31 8.65
N LYS A 193 27.13 -20.39 9.03
CA LYS A 193 28.08 -19.26 8.99
C LYS A 193 28.90 -19.17 7.69
N LYS A 194 29.02 -20.27 6.93
CA LYS A 194 29.77 -20.29 5.66
C LYS A 194 28.83 -20.00 4.48
N VAL A 195 29.30 -19.16 3.56
CA VAL A 195 28.56 -18.78 2.34
C VAL A 195 28.21 -20.02 1.50
N ILE A 196 29.12 -20.99 1.43
CA ILE A 196 28.91 -22.21 0.65
C ILE A 196 27.78 -23.08 1.20
N ASP A 197 27.60 -23.12 2.53
CA ASP A 197 26.55 -23.91 3.18
C ASP A 197 25.18 -23.24 2.98
N LEU A 198 25.14 -21.90 2.97
CA LEU A 198 23.95 -21.11 2.65
C LEU A 198 23.53 -21.28 1.18
N LEU A 199 24.51 -21.32 0.26
CA LEU A 199 24.25 -21.55 -1.16
C LEU A 199 23.74 -22.98 -1.39
N LYS A 200 24.36 -24.00 -0.78
CA LYS A 200 23.90 -25.39 -0.85
C LYS A 200 22.49 -25.55 -0.27
N GLY A 201 22.19 -24.89 0.85
CA GLY A 201 20.86 -24.94 1.48
C GLY A 201 19.74 -24.24 0.68
N ARG A 202 20.09 -23.39 -0.29
CA ARG A 202 19.12 -22.66 -1.14
C ARG A 202 19.27 -22.95 -2.63
N ALA A 203 20.11 -23.90 -2.99
CA ALA A 203 20.27 -24.38 -4.36
C ALA A 203 19.04 -25.20 -4.74
N GLU A 204 18.00 -24.53 -5.24
CA GLU A 204 16.80 -25.17 -5.79
C GLU A 204 16.99 -25.57 -7.27
N ARG A 205 18.14 -25.25 -7.87
CA ARG A 205 18.50 -25.55 -9.26
C ARG A 205 19.88 -26.22 -9.31
N ASP A 206 20.07 -27.18 -10.20
CA ASP A 206 21.36 -27.85 -10.49
C ASP A 206 22.32 -26.90 -11.24
N ASN A 207 22.59 -25.73 -10.66
CA ASN A 207 23.46 -24.71 -11.23
C ASN A 207 24.45 -24.15 -10.22
N LEU A 208 24.64 -24.83 -9.09
CA LEU A 208 25.53 -24.37 -8.02
C LEU A 208 26.98 -24.18 -8.51
N ASP A 209 27.52 -25.13 -9.27
CA ASP A 209 28.90 -25.06 -9.75
C ASP A 209 29.12 -23.91 -10.73
N LYS A 210 28.14 -23.66 -11.61
CA LYS A 210 28.16 -22.49 -12.52
C LYS A 210 28.13 -21.18 -11.75
N ILE A 211 27.28 -21.08 -10.71
CA ILE A 211 27.19 -19.89 -9.88
C ILE A 211 28.50 -19.65 -9.11
N ILE A 212 29.14 -20.70 -8.61
CA ILE A 212 30.43 -20.60 -7.92
C ILE A 212 31.51 -20.09 -8.89
N GLN A 213 31.50 -20.58 -10.13
CA GLN A 213 32.42 -20.13 -11.18
C GLN A 213 32.18 -18.68 -11.60
N ASP A 214 30.93 -18.22 -11.65
CA ASP A 214 30.59 -16.82 -11.97
C ASP A 214 30.87 -15.83 -10.82
N MET A 215 30.98 -16.32 -9.58
CA MET A 215 31.25 -15.50 -8.37
C MET A 215 32.73 -15.44 -7.98
N GLY A 216 33.58 -16.32 -8.53
CA GLY A 216 35.04 -16.36 -8.30
C GLY A 216 35.80 -15.46 -9.26
#